data_AF-A0A6A4C782-F1
#
_entry.id   AF-A0A6A4C782-F1
#
_cell.length_a   1.000
_cell.length_b   1.000
_cell.length_c   1.000
_cell.angle_alpha   90.00
_cell.angle_beta   90.00
_cell.angle_gamma   90.00
#
_symmetry.space_group_name_H-M   'P 1'
#
loop_
_entity.id
_entity.type
_entity.pdbx_description
1 polymer ?
#
loop_
_entity_poly.entity_id
_entity_poly.type
_entity_poly.pdbx_seq_one_letter_code
_entity_poly.pdbx_strand_id
1 'polypeptide(L)'
;MDEDNVVGALFEQNGEDNVYDPEDFVQELDVGDCAPRFRISVADDDGAIPGSLFACAVWNGARFIAMHFAKHPELVKGRRVVEFGAASALPSIVALHFGAEVAVMTDYPNDLLLKNIETNIKRNEHLLGSGRHEVRGHLWGSETRGLLRCLDASESASEALDTTGKERADPEAESADTADCSTKNRFDVAVVAECLWLHHLHEDLLKSINSCLAPGGKTFVSFAHHVPGHEKNDLSFFTKAKQLYGFDAVHLDTLASPHVFSPDLLVDQYLYVLTRSTPLEHDN
;
A
#
# COMPACT_ATOMS: atom_id res chain seq x y z
N MET A 1 27.28 43.22 -6.68
CA MET A 1 25.85 42.87 -6.67
C MET A 1 25.86 41.40 -7.00
N ASP A 2 25.84 40.57 -5.97
CA ASP A 2 25.93 39.12 -6.08
C ASP A 2 24.66 38.53 -5.45
N GLU A 3 24.01 37.65 -6.21
CA GLU A 3 22.69 37.06 -6.01
C GLU A 3 22.71 35.80 -5.10
N ASP A 4 23.53 35.77 -4.06
CA ASP A 4 23.69 34.57 -3.21
C ASP A 4 23.27 34.80 -1.75
N ASN A 5 22.12 35.44 -1.49
CA ASN A 5 21.70 35.68 -0.10
C ASN A 5 20.19 35.70 0.16
N VAL A 6 19.43 34.79 -0.45
CA VAL A 6 18.00 34.59 -0.14
C VAL A 6 17.66 33.11 0.10
N VAL A 7 18.52 32.39 0.84
CA VAL A 7 18.19 31.03 1.34
C VAL A 7 18.38 30.93 2.87
N GLY A 8 18.68 32.03 3.56
CA GLY A 8 19.06 32.04 4.97
C GLY A 8 18.13 32.80 5.93
N ALA A 9 16.89 33.12 5.55
CA ALA A 9 16.04 34.04 6.33
C ALA A 9 14.63 33.50 6.65
N LEU A 10 14.53 32.22 7.04
CA LEU A 10 13.32 31.69 7.68
C LEU A 10 13.60 30.87 8.96
N PHE A 11 14.85 30.91 9.47
CA PHE A 11 15.25 30.27 10.72
C PHE A 11 15.72 31.28 11.78
N GLU A 12 15.02 32.40 11.92
CA GLU A 12 15.06 33.21 13.14
C GLU A 12 13.68 33.23 13.78
N GLN A 13 13.25 32.08 14.31
CA GLN A 13 12.36 32.10 15.46
C GLN A 13 12.85 31.10 16.52
N ASN A 14 13.41 31.71 17.56
CA ASN A 14 13.54 31.24 18.93
C ASN A 14 14.61 30.17 19.17
N GLY A 15 15.51 30.50 20.08
CA GLY A 15 16.66 29.69 20.42
C GLY A 15 16.32 28.47 21.27
N GLU A 16 17.39 27.71 21.50
CA GLU A 16 17.53 26.47 22.28
C GLU A 16 17.23 25.19 21.49
N ASP A 17 18.31 24.61 20.94
CA ASP A 17 18.47 23.20 20.60
C ASP A 17 17.30 22.52 19.84
N ASN A 18 17.14 22.84 18.55
CA ASN A 18 16.36 22.03 17.62
C ASN A 18 17.09 20.70 17.33
N VAL A 19 17.13 19.81 18.32
CA VAL A 19 17.47 18.41 18.11
C VAL A 19 16.27 17.78 17.43
N TYR A 20 16.45 17.27 16.21
CA TYR A 20 15.43 16.46 15.52
C TYR A 20 15.01 15.30 16.43
N ASP A 21 13.76 15.33 16.92
CA ASP A 21 13.14 14.21 17.63
C ASP A 21 12.19 13.46 16.67
N PRO A 22 12.52 12.23 16.25
CA PRO A 22 11.65 11.43 15.40
C PRO A 22 10.26 11.18 16.00
N GLU A 23 10.08 11.33 17.32
CA GLU A 23 8.78 11.14 17.97
C GLU A 23 7.82 12.32 17.76
N ASP A 24 8.30 13.50 17.35
CA ASP A 24 7.45 14.65 17.02
C ASP A 24 6.59 14.41 15.76
N PHE A 25 6.99 13.46 14.93
CA PHE A 25 6.32 13.12 13.66
C PHE A 25 5.46 11.86 13.76
N VAL A 26 5.10 11.45 14.98
CA VAL A 26 4.32 10.24 15.25
C VAL A 26 2.87 10.60 15.57
N GLN A 27 1.96 10.02 14.81
CA GLN A 27 0.53 10.15 15.01
C GLN A 27 -0.03 8.90 15.68
N GLU A 28 -0.83 9.06 16.74
CA GLU A 28 -1.67 8.00 17.29
C GLU A 28 -3.02 8.00 16.59
N LEU A 29 -3.27 6.96 15.81
CA LEU A 29 -4.43 6.85 14.96
C LEU A 29 -5.45 5.88 15.54
N ASP A 30 -6.67 6.37 15.64
CA ASP A 30 -7.86 5.56 15.86
C ASP A 30 -8.41 5.05 14.52
N VAL A 31 -8.68 3.75 14.45
CA VAL A 31 -9.27 3.06 13.30
C VAL A 31 -10.60 2.37 13.66
N GLY A 32 -11.30 2.91 14.67
CA GLY A 32 -12.59 2.47 15.16
C GLY A 32 -12.52 1.69 16.48
N ASP A 33 -13.67 1.56 17.14
CA ASP A 33 -13.79 0.99 18.49
C ASP A 33 -13.36 -0.48 18.62
N CYS A 34 -13.19 -1.18 17.50
CA CYS A 34 -12.86 -2.61 17.44
C CYS A 34 -11.34 -2.89 17.40
N ALA A 35 -10.49 -1.86 17.39
CA ALA A 35 -9.05 -1.99 17.24
C ALA A 35 -8.28 -1.14 18.27
N PRO A 36 -7.04 -1.51 18.60
CA PRO A 36 -6.15 -0.62 19.34
C PRO A 36 -5.80 0.63 18.51
N ARG A 37 -5.19 1.62 19.16
CA ARG A 37 -4.59 2.74 18.44
C ARG A 37 -3.28 2.31 17.81
N PHE A 38 -3.03 2.78 16.59
CA PHE A 38 -1.79 2.51 15.85
C PHE A 38 -0.91 3.75 15.86
N ARG A 39 0.39 3.56 16.08
CA ARG A 39 1.36 4.67 16.05
C ARG A 39 2.05 4.71 14.70
N ILE A 40 1.88 5.79 13.97
CA ILE A 40 2.40 5.94 12.60
C ILE A 40 3.31 7.16 12.53
N SER A 41 4.56 6.98 12.12
CA SER A 41 5.41 8.09 11.68
C SER A 41 5.07 8.47 10.26
N VAL A 42 5.02 9.79 10.06
CA VAL A 42 5.07 10.41 8.75
C VAL A 42 6.46 10.95 8.52
N ALA A 43 6.81 11.17 7.25
CA ALA A 43 8.08 11.77 6.92
C ALA A 43 8.01 13.30 6.90
N ASP A 44 9.19 13.94 6.93
CA ASP A 44 9.30 15.39 6.79
C ASP A 44 8.83 15.85 5.40
N ASP A 45 8.21 17.03 5.36
CA ASP A 45 7.80 17.70 4.12
C ASP A 45 8.84 18.76 3.72
N ASP A 46 10.01 18.30 3.28
CA ASP A 46 11.10 19.15 2.79
C ASP A 46 11.02 19.41 1.27
N GLY A 47 9.93 18.97 0.62
CA GLY A 47 9.72 19.04 -0.82
C GLY A 47 10.50 18.02 -1.65
N ALA A 48 11.37 17.20 -1.05
CA ALA A 48 12.00 16.06 -1.69
C ALA A 48 11.13 14.79 -1.51
N ILE A 49 11.53 13.66 -2.10
CA ILE A 49 10.91 12.37 -1.73
C ILE A 49 11.36 12.07 -0.30
N PRO A 50 10.44 11.87 0.65
CA PRO A 50 9.05 11.42 0.49
C PRO A 50 7.93 12.50 0.40
N GLY A 51 8.18 13.75 0.81
CA GLY A 51 7.22 14.85 0.80
C GLY A 51 6.61 15.16 -0.58
N SER A 52 7.40 15.08 -1.66
CA SER A 52 6.90 15.29 -3.04
C SER A 52 5.91 14.23 -3.52
N LEU A 53 5.82 13.09 -2.81
CA LEU A 53 4.82 12.04 -3.01
C LEU A 53 3.73 12.06 -1.93
N PHE A 54 3.71 13.12 -1.12
CA PHE A 54 2.80 13.36 -0.01
C PHE A 54 2.77 12.27 1.07
N ALA A 55 3.89 11.57 1.25
CA ALA A 55 4.06 10.61 2.35
C ALA A 55 4.42 11.28 3.70
N CYS A 56 4.26 12.61 3.78
CA CYS A 56 4.31 13.42 4.99
C CYS A 56 2.98 13.44 5.79
N ALA A 57 1.96 12.73 5.31
CA ALA A 57 0.66 12.64 5.97
C ALA A 57 0.11 11.22 5.98
N VAL A 58 -0.76 10.94 6.96
CA VAL A 58 -1.61 9.74 6.94
C VAL A 58 -2.94 10.12 6.32
N TRP A 59 -3.10 9.79 5.05
CA TRP A 59 -4.26 10.19 4.28
C TRP A 59 -5.56 9.54 4.78
N ASN A 60 -6.68 10.27 4.72
CA ASN A 60 -7.95 9.79 5.24
C ASN A 60 -8.46 8.56 4.49
N GLY A 61 -8.18 8.40 3.18
CA GLY A 61 -8.51 7.16 2.49
C GLY A 61 -7.81 5.92 3.06
N ALA A 62 -6.56 6.05 3.55
CA ALA A 62 -5.86 4.96 4.23
C ALA A 62 -6.53 4.63 5.58
N ARG A 63 -6.91 5.66 6.35
CA ARG A 63 -7.69 5.49 7.58
C ARG A 63 -9.05 4.84 7.31
N PHE A 64 -9.72 5.21 6.21
CA PHE A 64 -11.04 4.70 5.88
C PHE A 64 -11.01 3.21 5.54
N ILE A 65 -10.03 2.75 4.74
CA ILE A 65 -9.81 1.32 4.48
C ILE A 65 -9.45 0.57 5.76
N ALA A 66 -8.58 1.14 6.61
CA ALA A 66 -8.22 0.55 7.89
C ALA A 66 -9.44 0.36 8.81
N MET A 67 -10.30 1.37 8.93
CA MET A 67 -11.58 1.29 9.65
C MET A 67 -12.49 0.23 9.05
N HIS A 68 -12.54 0.11 7.72
CA HIS A 68 -13.32 -0.91 7.04
C HIS A 68 -12.84 -2.32 7.39
N PHE A 69 -11.53 -2.58 7.37
CA PHE A 69 -10.96 -3.87 7.79
C PHE A 69 -11.18 -4.16 9.28
N ALA A 70 -11.09 -3.15 10.15
CA ALA A 70 -11.39 -3.32 11.57
C ALA A 70 -12.85 -3.69 11.83
N LYS A 71 -13.77 -3.13 11.03
CA LYS A 71 -15.20 -3.46 11.09
C LYS A 71 -15.53 -4.81 10.45
N HIS A 72 -14.73 -5.25 9.47
CA HIS A 72 -14.92 -6.47 8.69
C HIS A 72 -13.65 -7.35 8.62
N PRO A 73 -13.17 -7.91 9.75
CA PRO A 73 -11.93 -8.68 9.79
C PRO A 73 -11.90 -9.89 8.84
N GLU A 74 -13.06 -10.47 8.51
CA GLU A 74 -13.19 -11.59 7.57
C GLU A 74 -12.69 -11.29 6.16
N LEU A 75 -12.56 -10.00 5.79
CA LEU A 75 -12.02 -9.58 4.50
C LEU A 75 -10.51 -9.81 4.39
N VAL A 76 -9.80 -9.82 5.52
CA VAL A 76 -8.33 -9.89 5.56
C VAL A 76 -7.80 -11.09 6.34
N LYS A 77 -8.59 -11.68 7.25
CA LYS A 77 -8.19 -12.83 8.05
C LYS A 77 -7.81 -14.02 7.18
N GLY A 78 -6.58 -14.51 7.34
CA GLY A 78 -6.02 -15.61 6.56
C GLY A 78 -5.85 -15.28 5.08
N ARG A 79 -5.80 -14.00 4.70
CA ARG A 79 -5.64 -13.55 3.32
C ARG A 79 -4.25 -13.02 3.06
N ARG A 80 -3.85 -13.06 1.80
CA ARG A 80 -2.61 -12.46 1.29
C ARG A 80 -2.93 -11.08 0.74
N VAL A 81 -2.33 -10.06 1.34
CA VAL A 81 -2.62 -8.64 1.08
C VAL A 81 -1.44 -8.01 0.35
N VAL A 82 -1.71 -7.19 -0.67
CA VAL A 82 -0.72 -6.28 -1.28
C VAL A 82 -1.23 -4.85 -1.19
N GLU A 83 -0.37 -3.90 -0.85
CA GLU A 83 -0.71 -2.48 -0.82
C GLU A 83 0.16 -1.72 -1.82
N PHE A 84 -0.47 -0.93 -2.68
CA PHE A 84 0.20 -0.09 -3.67
C PHE A 84 0.15 1.37 -3.24
N GLY A 85 1.31 2.02 -3.14
CA GLY A 85 1.41 3.39 -2.62
C GLY A 85 1.12 3.43 -1.12
N ALA A 86 1.80 2.58 -0.36
CA ALA A 86 1.49 2.35 1.05
C ALA A 86 1.76 3.57 1.94
N ALA A 87 2.82 4.33 1.68
CA ALA A 87 3.32 5.46 2.46
C ALA A 87 3.39 5.19 3.98
N SER A 88 2.27 5.34 4.69
CA SER A 88 2.12 5.00 6.10
C SER A 88 1.99 3.49 6.38
N ALA A 89 1.52 2.71 5.38
CA ALA A 89 1.15 1.30 5.48
C ALA A 89 0.04 0.97 6.50
N LEU A 90 -0.72 1.96 6.96
CA LEU A 90 -1.76 1.77 7.98
C LEU A 90 -2.77 0.65 7.60
N PRO A 91 -3.34 0.59 6.38
CA PRO A 91 -4.25 -0.48 6.00
C PRO A 91 -3.67 -1.88 6.16
N SER A 92 -2.42 -2.09 5.73
CA SER A 92 -1.75 -3.39 5.83
C SER A 92 -1.36 -3.76 7.26
N ILE A 93 -0.93 -2.79 8.06
CA ILE A 93 -0.67 -2.98 9.51
C ILE A 93 -1.97 -3.43 10.21
N VAL A 94 -3.09 -2.80 9.90
CA VAL A 94 -4.40 -3.20 10.44
C VAL A 94 -4.82 -4.58 9.91
N ALA A 95 -4.57 -4.89 8.64
CA ALA A 95 -4.84 -6.22 8.10
C ALA A 95 -4.04 -7.33 8.82
N LEU A 96 -2.76 -7.08 9.13
CA LEU A 96 -1.90 -7.99 9.91
C LEU A 96 -2.40 -8.15 11.35
N HIS A 97 -2.84 -7.07 12.00
CA HIS A 97 -3.49 -7.13 13.31
C HIS A 97 -4.71 -8.07 13.30
N PHE A 98 -5.56 -7.97 12.27
CA PHE A 98 -6.74 -8.82 12.10
C PHE A 98 -6.46 -10.19 11.47
N GLY A 99 -5.18 -10.58 11.40
CA GLY A 99 -4.76 -11.95 11.08
C GLY A 99 -4.61 -12.24 9.60
N ALA A 100 -4.26 -11.24 8.76
CA ALA A 100 -3.74 -11.51 7.43
C ALA A 100 -2.58 -12.53 7.48
N GLU A 101 -2.53 -13.43 6.51
CA GLU A 101 -1.47 -14.46 6.42
C GLU A 101 -0.13 -13.83 6.03
N VAL A 102 -0.20 -12.92 5.07
CA VAL A 102 0.93 -12.12 4.59
C VAL A 102 0.44 -10.76 4.12
N ALA A 103 1.21 -9.72 4.40
CA ALA A 103 1.01 -8.40 3.80
C ALA A 103 2.30 -7.94 3.11
N VAL A 104 2.18 -7.52 1.85
CA VAL A 104 3.29 -6.97 1.05
C VAL A 104 3.00 -5.50 0.79
N MET A 105 3.72 -4.63 1.48
CA MET A 105 3.55 -3.18 1.36
C MET A 105 4.53 -2.65 0.32
N THR A 106 3.99 -1.93 -0.66
CA THR A 106 4.78 -1.44 -1.79
C THR A 106 4.63 0.05 -2.01
N ASP A 107 5.74 0.67 -2.36
CA ASP A 107 5.79 2.10 -2.69
C ASP A 107 6.91 2.37 -3.71
N TYR A 108 7.05 3.62 -4.15
CA TYR A 108 8.12 4.06 -5.04
C TYR A 108 9.49 3.61 -4.48
N PRO A 109 10.42 3.07 -5.32
CA PRO A 109 11.68 2.50 -4.87
C PRO A 109 12.66 3.59 -4.39
N ASN A 110 12.40 4.08 -3.17
CA ASN A 110 13.19 5.08 -2.48
C ASN A 110 13.41 4.62 -1.03
N ASP A 111 14.68 4.62 -0.60
CA ASP A 111 15.06 4.07 0.70
C ASP A 111 14.40 4.76 1.89
N LEU A 112 14.11 6.07 1.83
CA LEU A 112 13.48 6.79 2.92
C LEU A 112 12.02 6.36 3.08
N LEU A 113 11.28 6.26 1.98
CA LEU A 113 9.89 5.77 1.97
C LEU A 113 9.80 4.34 2.53
N LEU A 114 10.62 3.44 1.99
CA LEU A 114 10.59 2.03 2.39
C LEU A 114 11.02 1.85 3.86
N LYS A 115 12.03 2.60 4.33
CA LYS A 115 12.43 2.60 5.75
C LYS A 115 11.34 3.16 6.68
N ASN A 116 10.57 4.17 6.25
CA ASN A 116 9.46 4.67 7.06
C ASN A 116 8.35 3.61 7.20
N ILE A 117 8.03 2.90 6.12
CA ILE A 117 7.08 1.77 6.17
C ILE A 117 7.58 0.70 7.16
N GLU A 118 8.84 0.29 7.06
CA GLU A 118 9.45 -0.68 8.00
C GLU A 118 9.40 -0.19 9.46
N THR A 119 9.64 1.11 9.68
CA THR A 119 9.57 1.74 11.00
C THR A 119 8.14 1.68 11.56
N ASN A 120 7.13 1.94 10.73
CA ASN A 120 5.72 1.86 11.11
C ASN A 120 5.31 0.43 11.48
N ILE A 121 5.77 -0.58 10.74
CA ILE A 121 5.53 -1.98 11.10
C ILE A 121 6.14 -2.29 12.47
N LYS A 122 7.44 -1.99 12.64
CA LYS A 122 8.17 -2.27 13.88
C LYS A 122 7.55 -1.58 15.10
N ARG A 123 7.11 -0.33 14.96
CA ARG A 123 6.48 0.42 16.05
C ARG A 123 5.17 -0.24 16.52
N ASN A 124 4.48 -0.94 15.63
CA ASN A 124 3.23 -1.64 15.93
C ASN A 124 3.41 -3.16 16.08
N GLU A 125 4.64 -3.70 16.13
CA GLU A 125 4.88 -5.16 16.08
C GLU A 125 4.11 -5.93 17.17
N HIS A 126 3.99 -5.34 18.36
CA HIS A 126 3.30 -5.91 19.51
C HIS A 126 1.78 -6.04 19.32
N LEU A 127 1.22 -5.37 18.32
CA LEU A 127 -0.19 -5.45 17.94
C LEU A 127 -0.43 -6.46 16.82
N LEU A 128 0.59 -6.87 16.06
CA LEU A 128 0.40 -7.68 14.86
C LEU A 128 0.08 -9.14 15.19
N GLY A 129 -0.68 -9.81 14.32
CA GLY A 129 -0.85 -11.26 14.37
C GLY A 129 0.40 -12.01 13.92
N SER A 130 0.30 -13.33 13.74
CA SER A 130 1.40 -14.18 13.27
C SER A 130 1.67 -14.10 11.76
N GLY A 131 1.04 -13.15 11.06
CA GLY A 131 1.17 -12.98 9.62
C GLY A 131 2.56 -12.49 9.24
N ARG A 132 3.06 -12.93 8.08
CA ARG A 132 4.33 -12.42 7.53
C ARG A 132 4.13 -11.02 6.96
N HIS A 133 5.18 -10.20 6.95
CA HIS A 133 5.14 -8.91 6.30
C HIS A 133 6.40 -8.67 5.48
N GLU A 134 6.26 -7.96 4.36
CA GLU A 134 7.37 -7.62 3.47
C GLU A 134 7.19 -6.20 2.94
N VAL A 135 8.27 -5.42 2.89
CA VAL A 135 8.29 -4.11 2.24
C VAL A 135 9.09 -4.20 0.95
N ARG A 136 8.54 -3.67 -0.15
CA ARG A 136 9.18 -3.73 -1.47
C ARG A 136 9.04 -2.43 -2.22
N GLY A 137 10.13 -1.95 -2.80
CA GLY A 137 10.08 -0.91 -3.83
C GLY A 137 9.39 -1.46 -5.08
N HIS A 138 8.38 -0.75 -5.58
CA HIS A 138 7.63 -1.12 -6.77
C HIS A 138 7.19 0.13 -7.53
N LEU A 139 7.67 0.26 -8.77
CA LEU A 139 7.14 1.26 -9.69
C LEU A 139 5.88 0.69 -10.35
N TRP A 140 4.77 1.42 -10.29
CA TRP A 140 3.54 0.99 -10.96
C TRP A 140 3.78 0.71 -12.44
N GLY A 141 3.13 -0.31 -12.97
CA GLY A 141 3.28 -0.77 -14.36
C GLY A 141 4.51 -1.64 -14.64
N SER A 142 5.49 -1.67 -13.72
CA SER A 142 6.66 -2.54 -13.82
C SER A 142 6.35 -4.01 -13.49
N GLU A 143 7.33 -4.90 -13.69
CA GLU A 143 7.19 -6.34 -13.47
C GLU A 143 6.90 -6.67 -11.99
N THR A 144 5.99 -7.62 -11.77
CA THR A 144 5.45 -7.93 -10.43
C THR A 144 5.96 -9.25 -9.85
N ARG A 145 6.83 -9.98 -10.56
CA ARG A 145 7.44 -11.24 -10.09
C ARG A 145 8.07 -11.12 -8.70
N GLY A 146 8.70 -9.99 -8.39
CA GLY A 146 9.29 -9.73 -7.07
C GLY A 146 8.27 -9.71 -5.93
N LEU A 147 7.08 -9.17 -6.19
CA LEU A 147 5.98 -9.13 -5.23
C LEU A 147 5.38 -10.53 -5.03
N LEU A 148 5.16 -11.27 -6.13
CA LEU A 148 4.60 -12.62 -6.09
C LEU A 148 5.52 -13.61 -5.34
N ARG A 149 6.85 -13.49 -5.48
CA ARG A 149 7.81 -14.32 -4.74
C ARG A 149 7.73 -14.16 -3.22
N CYS A 150 7.19 -13.06 -2.71
CA CYS A 150 6.98 -12.86 -1.27
C CYS A 150 5.94 -13.83 -0.70
N LEU A 151 5.14 -14.47 -1.56
CA LEU A 151 4.14 -15.48 -1.19
C LEU A 151 4.75 -16.87 -0.99
N ASP A 152 5.90 -17.16 -1.61
CA ASP A 152 6.50 -18.51 -1.66
C ASP A 152 7.25 -18.91 -0.37
N ALA A 153 7.48 -17.98 0.55
CA ALA A 153 8.34 -18.17 1.72
C ALA A 153 7.79 -19.14 2.80
N SER A 154 6.68 -19.84 2.54
CA SER A 154 6.16 -20.90 3.41
C SER A 154 6.81 -22.27 3.18
N GLU A 155 7.46 -22.53 2.03
CA GLU A 155 8.02 -23.86 1.72
C GLU A 155 9.49 -24.01 2.12
N SER A 156 10.30 -22.95 2.01
CA SER A 156 11.76 -23.05 2.22
C SER A 156 12.21 -23.22 3.69
N ALA A 157 11.32 -23.00 4.67
CA ALA A 157 11.63 -23.24 6.09
C ALA A 157 11.46 -24.71 6.51
N SER A 158 10.79 -25.54 5.69
CA SER A 158 10.56 -26.96 5.98
C SER A 158 11.65 -27.90 5.46
N GLU A 159 12.54 -27.43 4.59
CA GLU A 159 13.57 -28.27 3.93
C GLU A 159 15.00 -28.05 4.45
N ALA A 160 15.21 -27.13 5.39
CA ALA A 160 16.54 -26.85 5.96
C ALA A 160 16.97 -27.83 7.09
N LEU A 161 16.53 -29.08 7.02
CA LEU A 161 17.04 -30.16 7.88
C LEU A 161 17.13 -31.50 7.13
N ASP A 162 17.90 -31.53 6.04
CA ASP A 162 18.56 -32.77 5.64
C ASP A 162 20.06 -32.51 5.37
N THR A 163 20.85 -32.87 6.37
CA THR A 163 22.30 -32.83 6.36
C THR A 163 22.86 -33.97 5.51
N THR A 164 23.24 -33.71 4.26
CA THR A 164 24.35 -34.45 3.65
C THR A 164 25.22 -33.53 2.79
N GLY A 165 26.44 -33.27 3.26
CA GLY A 165 27.46 -32.58 2.49
C GLY A 165 27.80 -33.38 1.23
N LYS A 166 27.54 -32.78 0.07
CA LYS A 166 28.18 -33.15 -1.20
C LYS A 166 28.26 -31.93 -2.09
N GLU A 167 29.48 -31.42 -2.24
CA GLU A 167 29.84 -30.49 -3.30
C GLU A 167 29.41 -31.07 -4.65
N ARG A 168 28.65 -30.30 -5.43
CA ARG A 168 28.44 -30.58 -6.86
C ARG A 168 28.66 -29.31 -7.66
N ALA A 169 29.44 -29.49 -8.71
CA ALA A 169 29.93 -28.50 -9.65
C ALA A 169 28.81 -27.85 -10.46
N ASP A 170 29.11 -26.64 -10.95
CA ASP A 170 28.30 -25.86 -11.88
C ASP A 170 27.91 -26.64 -13.14
N PRO A 171 26.69 -26.40 -13.64
CA PRO A 171 26.50 -26.30 -15.06
C PRO A 171 25.80 -24.98 -15.42
N GLU A 172 26.50 -24.15 -16.21
CA GLU A 172 25.86 -23.22 -17.13
C GLU A 172 25.06 -24.02 -18.17
N ALA A 173 23.77 -23.71 -18.33
CA ALA A 173 23.09 -23.54 -19.63
C ALA A 173 21.57 -23.43 -19.43
N GLU A 174 21.04 -22.30 -19.89
CA GLU A 174 19.74 -22.10 -20.56
C GLU A 174 18.64 -23.16 -20.32
N SER A 175 17.65 -22.79 -19.51
CA SER A 175 16.27 -23.23 -19.72
C SER A 175 15.34 -22.02 -19.74
N ALA A 176 14.82 -21.73 -20.93
CA ALA A 176 13.67 -20.87 -21.12
C ALA A 176 12.49 -21.46 -20.35
N ASP A 177 12.26 -20.96 -19.13
CA ASP A 177 11.11 -21.35 -18.33
C ASP A 177 9.85 -20.73 -18.95
N THR A 178 9.11 -21.60 -19.61
CA THR A 178 7.70 -21.43 -19.90
C THR A 178 6.98 -21.13 -18.59
N ALA A 179 6.65 -19.86 -18.36
CA ALA A 179 5.97 -19.38 -17.18
C ALA A 179 4.52 -19.87 -17.16
N ASP A 180 4.31 -21.12 -16.72
CA ASP A 180 3.03 -21.53 -16.16
C ASP A 180 2.94 -20.93 -14.75
N CYS A 181 2.48 -19.67 -14.69
CA CYS A 181 2.15 -18.97 -13.47
C CYS A 181 0.99 -19.71 -12.81
N SER A 182 1.28 -20.73 -12.00
CA SER A 182 0.25 -21.41 -11.22
C SER A 182 -0.58 -20.35 -10.49
N THR A 183 -1.89 -20.38 -10.69
CA THR A 183 -2.85 -19.43 -10.11
C THR A 183 -2.87 -19.45 -8.57
N LYS A 184 -2.07 -20.33 -7.96
CA LYS A 184 -1.99 -20.53 -6.51
C LYS A 184 -1.25 -19.42 -5.78
N ASN A 185 -0.33 -18.66 -6.39
CA ASN A 185 0.50 -17.67 -5.68
C ASN A 185 0.18 -16.23 -6.12
N ARG A 186 -1.01 -15.74 -5.77
CA ARG A 186 -1.47 -14.37 -6.06
C ARG A 186 -2.13 -13.76 -4.83
N PHE A 187 -2.30 -12.44 -4.80
CA PHE A 187 -2.92 -11.78 -3.67
C PHE A 187 -4.44 -11.90 -3.68
N ASP A 188 -5.04 -12.13 -2.52
CA ASP A 188 -6.48 -12.20 -2.35
C ASP A 188 -7.09 -10.81 -2.15
N VAL A 189 -6.30 -9.89 -1.58
CA VAL A 189 -6.68 -8.50 -1.31
C VAL A 189 -5.60 -7.56 -1.84
N ALA A 190 -6.01 -6.54 -2.58
CA ALA A 190 -5.17 -5.40 -2.90
C ALA A 190 -5.72 -4.13 -2.25
N VAL A 191 -4.84 -3.22 -1.83
CA VAL A 191 -5.18 -1.93 -1.23
C VAL A 191 -4.61 -0.81 -2.09
N VAL A 192 -5.43 0.20 -2.35
CA VAL A 192 -5.08 1.44 -3.05
C VAL A 192 -5.71 2.61 -2.30
N ALA A 193 -4.92 3.28 -1.45
CA ALA A 193 -5.39 4.43 -0.70
C ALA A 193 -4.79 5.71 -1.30
N GLU A 194 -5.64 6.62 -1.77
CA GLU A 194 -5.27 8.00 -2.11
C GLU A 194 -4.25 8.10 -3.26
N CYS A 195 -4.35 7.16 -4.21
CA CYS A 195 -3.44 7.02 -5.35
C CYS A 195 -4.04 7.50 -6.69
N LEU A 196 -5.26 8.06 -6.70
CA LEU A 196 -5.97 8.40 -7.94
C LEU A 196 -5.69 9.82 -8.47
N TRP A 197 -4.84 10.60 -7.80
CA TRP A 197 -4.53 11.98 -8.21
C TRP A 197 -3.51 12.05 -9.37
N LEU A 198 -2.69 11.01 -9.56
CA LEU A 198 -1.75 10.88 -10.70
C LEU A 198 -2.45 10.22 -11.89
N HIS A 199 -3.37 10.95 -12.55
CA HIS A 199 -4.25 10.40 -13.60
C HIS A 199 -3.52 9.66 -14.74
N HIS A 200 -2.31 10.10 -15.08
CA HIS A 200 -1.51 9.49 -16.14
C HIS A 200 -0.94 8.11 -15.75
N LEU A 201 -0.87 7.77 -14.46
CA LEU A 201 -0.39 6.48 -13.96
C LEU A 201 -1.52 5.47 -13.67
N HIS A 202 -2.79 5.83 -13.92
CA HIS A 202 -3.92 4.93 -13.67
C HIS A 202 -3.77 3.57 -14.35
N GLU A 203 -3.30 3.54 -15.60
CA GLU A 203 -3.14 2.28 -16.35
C GLU A 203 -1.98 1.43 -15.81
N ASP A 204 -0.89 2.07 -15.39
CA ASP A 204 0.27 1.42 -14.78
C ASP A 204 -0.10 0.81 -13.43
N LEU A 205 -0.84 1.55 -12.60
CA LEU A 205 -1.37 1.04 -11.34
C LEU A 205 -2.31 -0.15 -11.58
N LEU A 206 -3.26 -0.03 -12.50
CA LEU A 206 -4.18 -1.12 -12.87
C LEU A 206 -3.46 -2.35 -13.41
N LYS A 207 -2.38 -2.16 -14.20
CA LYS A 207 -1.53 -3.25 -14.68
C LYS A 207 -0.89 -4.00 -13.52
N SER A 208 -0.33 -3.30 -12.54
CA SER A 208 0.24 -3.93 -11.34
C SER A 208 -0.81 -4.67 -10.51
N ILE A 209 -1.98 -4.07 -10.29
CA ILE A 209 -3.11 -4.72 -9.60
C ILE A 209 -3.52 -6.00 -10.34
N ASN A 210 -3.78 -5.92 -11.65
CA ASN A 210 -4.20 -7.05 -12.45
C ASN A 210 -3.20 -8.22 -12.42
N SER A 211 -1.90 -7.90 -12.53
CA SER A 211 -0.81 -8.88 -12.51
C SER A 211 -0.56 -9.50 -11.13
N CYS A 212 -1.01 -8.87 -10.05
CA CYS A 212 -0.85 -9.38 -8.68
C CYS A 212 -2.09 -10.13 -8.16
N LEU A 213 -3.29 -9.71 -8.56
CA LEU A 213 -4.53 -10.13 -7.95
C LEU A 213 -5.01 -11.51 -8.44
N ALA A 214 -5.40 -12.37 -7.49
CA ALA A 214 -6.02 -13.66 -7.79
C ALA A 214 -7.34 -13.49 -8.57
N PRO A 215 -7.81 -14.50 -9.33
CA PRO A 215 -9.05 -14.39 -10.10
C PRO A 215 -10.27 -13.93 -9.29
N GLY A 216 -10.42 -14.41 -8.05
CA GLY A 216 -11.45 -14.00 -7.10
C GLY A 216 -11.01 -12.96 -6.06
N GLY A 217 -9.83 -12.35 -6.25
CA GLY A 217 -9.32 -11.34 -5.33
C GLY A 217 -10.09 -10.02 -5.44
N LYS A 218 -9.97 -9.19 -4.39
CA LYS A 218 -10.66 -7.90 -4.28
C LYS A 218 -9.65 -6.77 -4.14
N THR A 219 -9.87 -5.65 -4.82
CA THR A 219 -9.10 -4.43 -4.59
C THR A 219 -9.95 -3.41 -3.86
N PHE A 220 -9.53 -2.97 -2.68
CA PHE A 220 -10.15 -1.86 -1.95
C PHE A 220 -9.47 -0.57 -2.36
N VAL A 221 -10.26 0.39 -2.85
CA VAL A 221 -9.79 1.67 -3.38
C VAL A 221 -10.47 2.78 -2.60
N SER A 222 -9.71 3.65 -1.96
CA SER A 222 -10.26 4.84 -1.31
C SER A 222 -9.55 6.09 -1.78
N PHE A 223 -10.32 7.15 -2.01
CA PHE A 223 -9.82 8.42 -2.55
C PHE A 223 -10.80 9.56 -2.24
N ALA A 224 -10.29 10.78 -2.28
CA ALA A 224 -11.08 12.01 -2.34
C ALA A 224 -10.79 12.81 -3.62
N HIS A 225 -11.71 13.69 -3.97
CA HIS A 225 -11.51 14.68 -5.03
C HIS A 225 -10.74 15.88 -4.47
N HIS A 226 -9.40 15.80 -4.52
CA HIS A 226 -8.52 16.85 -3.96
C HIS A 226 -8.39 18.08 -4.85
N VAL A 227 -8.61 17.93 -6.17
CA VAL A 227 -8.44 19.02 -7.15
C VAL A 227 -9.79 19.31 -7.82
N PRO A 228 -10.43 20.46 -7.53
CA PRO A 228 -11.69 20.83 -8.16
C PRO A 228 -11.60 20.84 -9.68
N GLY A 229 -12.58 20.24 -10.35
CA GLY A 229 -12.65 20.14 -11.81
C GLY A 229 -11.93 18.92 -12.41
N HIS A 230 -11.22 18.13 -11.60
CA HIS A 230 -10.56 16.90 -12.03
C HIS A 230 -11.33 15.62 -11.67
N GLU A 231 -12.56 15.72 -11.18
CA GLU A 231 -13.33 14.59 -10.65
C GLU A 231 -13.54 13.50 -11.71
N LYS A 232 -13.76 13.90 -12.97
CA LYS A 232 -13.87 12.96 -14.09
C LYS A 232 -12.56 12.22 -14.37
N ASN A 233 -11.43 12.88 -14.14
CA ASN A 233 -10.11 12.28 -14.34
C ASN A 233 -9.82 11.28 -13.21
N ASP A 234 -10.17 11.59 -11.96
CA ASP A 234 -10.10 10.64 -10.84
C ASP A 234 -10.95 9.40 -11.15
N LEU A 235 -12.22 9.60 -11.51
CA LEU A 235 -13.17 8.54 -11.83
C LEU A 235 -12.83 7.77 -13.11
N SER A 236 -11.95 8.30 -13.96
CA SER A 236 -11.47 7.58 -15.16
C SER A 236 -10.78 6.27 -14.80
N PHE A 237 -10.20 6.17 -13.59
CA PHE A 237 -9.61 4.94 -13.07
C PHE A 237 -10.57 3.75 -13.16
N PHE A 238 -11.82 3.92 -12.70
CA PHE A 238 -12.83 2.86 -12.71
C PHE A 238 -13.26 2.48 -14.12
N THR A 239 -13.42 3.47 -15.00
CA THR A 239 -13.72 3.24 -16.43
C THR A 239 -12.61 2.41 -17.09
N LYS A 240 -11.34 2.77 -16.86
CA LYS A 240 -10.17 2.06 -17.37
C LYS A 240 -10.06 0.65 -16.77
N ALA A 241 -10.34 0.49 -15.47
CA ALA A 241 -10.32 -0.81 -14.80
C ALA A 241 -11.28 -1.81 -15.46
N LYS A 242 -12.51 -1.35 -15.80
CA LYS A 242 -13.49 -2.17 -16.51
C LYS A 242 -13.05 -2.47 -17.94
N GLN A 243 -12.60 -1.47 -18.68
CA GLN A 243 -12.27 -1.60 -20.10
C GLN A 243 -11.03 -2.46 -20.37
N LEU A 244 -9.99 -2.30 -19.56
CA LEU A 244 -8.69 -2.97 -19.78
C LEU A 244 -8.64 -4.37 -19.16
N TYR A 245 -9.27 -4.56 -17.99
CA TYR A 245 -9.09 -5.76 -17.18
C TYR A 245 -10.39 -6.39 -16.67
N GLY A 246 -11.55 -5.85 -17.04
CA GLY A 246 -12.85 -6.42 -16.69
C GLY A 246 -13.26 -6.24 -15.23
N PHE A 247 -12.61 -5.34 -14.48
CA PHE A 247 -13.00 -5.05 -13.09
C PHE A 247 -14.33 -4.30 -13.02
N ASP A 248 -15.28 -4.83 -12.27
CA ASP A 248 -16.46 -4.12 -11.82
C ASP A 248 -16.13 -3.34 -10.56
N ALA A 249 -16.53 -2.07 -10.51
CA ALA A 249 -16.36 -1.20 -9.36
C ALA A 249 -17.69 -1.05 -8.62
N VAL A 250 -17.70 -1.38 -7.33
CA VAL A 250 -18.85 -1.20 -6.45
C VAL A 250 -18.49 -0.18 -5.39
N HIS A 251 -19.29 0.88 -5.30
CA HIS A 251 -19.20 1.86 -4.21
C HIS A 251 -19.70 1.20 -2.93
N LEU A 252 -18.86 1.17 -1.89
CA LEU A 252 -19.18 0.57 -0.60
C LEU A 252 -19.72 1.59 0.39
N ASP A 253 -19.04 2.72 0.54
CA ASP A 253 -19.37 3.72 1.56
C ASP A 253 -18.71 5.07 1.27
N THR A 254 -19.23 6.14 1.88
CA THR A 254 -18.67 7.50 1.84
C THR A 254 -18.54 8.06 3.25
N LEU A 255 -17.38 8.61 3.58
CA LEU A 255 -17.10 9.22 4.86
C LEU A 255 -16.68 10.68 4.68
N ALA A 256 -17.45 11.63 5.18
CA ALA A 256 -17.02 13.01 5.29
C ALA A 256 -15.91 13.12 6.36
N SER A 257 -14.77 13.68 5.99
CA SER A 257 -13.60 13.79 6.88
C SER A 257 -12.92 15.16 6.72
N PRO A 258 -12.32 15.72 7.79
CA PRO A 258 -11.50 16.92 7.68
C PRO A 258 -10.38 16.74 6.66
N HIS A 259 -10.19 17.71 5.76
CA HIS A 259 -9.09 17.69 4.80
C HIS A 259 -7.75 17.65 5.54
N VAL A 260 -6.83 16.80 5.06
CA VAL A 260 -5.52 16.53 5.70
C VAL A 260 -4.72 17.81 6.01
N PHE A 261 -4.80 18.82 5.14
CA PHE A 261 -4.10 20.10 5.30
C PHE A 261 -5.00 21.28 5.69
N SER A 262 -6.32 21.05 5.79
CA SER A 262 -7.31 22.10 6.05
C SER A 262 -8.44 21.54 6.93
N PRO A 263 -8.23 21.40 8.25
CA PRO A 263 -9.16 20.68 9.12
C PRO A 263 -10.57 21.30 9.21
N ASP A 264 -10.71 22.59 8.89
CA ASP A 264 -12.01 23.27 8.83
C ASP A 264 -12.82 22.94 7.57
N LEU A 265 -12.21 22.30 6.58
CA LEU A 265 -12.85 21.86 5.35
C LEU A 265 -13.15 20.37 5.43
N LEU A 266 -14.43 20.00 5.29
CA LEU A 266 -14.82 18.60 5.14
C LEU A 266 -14.76 18.19 3.67
N VAL A 267 -14.20 17.01 3.42
CA VAL A 267 -14.11 16.37 2.12
C VAL A 267 -14.67 14.96 2.22
N ASP A 268 -15.48 14.59 1.22
CA ASP A 268 -15.98 13.24 1.09
C ASP A 268 -14.86 12.29 0.68
N GLN A 269 -14.65 11.26 1.49
CA GLN A 269 -13.79 10.14 1.19
C GLN A 269 -14.64 8.98 0.70
N TYR A 270 -14.34 8.49 -0.50
CA TYR A 270 -15.07 7.39 -1.10
C TYR A 270 -14.35 6.08 -0.86
N LEU A 271 -15.10 4.99 -0.67
CA LEU A 271 -14.57 3.64 -0.62
C LEU A 271 -15.24 2.78 -1.69
N TYR A 272 -14.44 2.20 -2.56
CA TYR A 272 -14.86 1.28 -3.61
C TYR A 272 -14.18 -0.07 -3.43
N VAL A 273 -14.84 -1.12 -3.94
CA VAL A 273 -14.22 -2.42 -4.18
C VAL A 273 -14.24 -2.75 -5.66
N LEU A 274 -13.12 -3.23 -6.18
CA LEU A 274 -13.01 -3.81 -7.50
C LEU A 274 -13.03 -5.32 -7.42
N THR A 275 -13.83 -5.95 -8.27
CA THR A 275 -13.90 -7.42 -8.44
C THR A 275 -13.98 -7.78 -9.91
N ARG A 276 -13.46 -8.94 -10.31
CA ARG A 276 -13.72 -9.49 -11.65
C ARG A 276 -15.07 -10.19 -11.64
N SER A 277 -15.84 -10.06 -12.71
CA SER A 277 -17.04 -10.89 -12.88
C SER A 277 -16.61 -12.37 -12.94
N THR A 278 -17.15 -13.23 -12.09
CA THR A 278 -16.95 -14.68 -12.24
C THR A 278 -17.57 -15.10 -13.57
N PRO A 279 -16.85 -15.81 -14.46
CA PRO A 279 -17.48 -16.44 -15.61
C PRO A 279 -18.63 -17.29 -15.07
N LEU A 280 -19.85 -17.09 -15.59
CA LEU A 280 -20.94 -18.01 -15.34
C LEU A 280 -20.42 -19.40 -15.71
N GLU A 281 -20.38 -20.33 -14.75
CA GLU A 281 -20.18 -21.73 -15.09
C GLU A 281 -21.27 -22.07 -16.11
N HIS A 282 -20.85 -22.41 -17.33
CA HIS A 282 -21.77 -22.98 -18.30
C HIS A 282 -22.20 -24.32 -17.70
N ASP A 283 -23.42 -24.37 -17.15
CA ASP A 283 -24.12 -25.61 -16.85
C ASP A 283 -24.06 -26.48 -18.13
N ASN A 284 -23.30 -27.56 -18.06
CA ASN A 284 -23.28 -28.64 -19.04
C ASN A 284 -24.32 -29.70 -18.67
#